data_AF-A0AAV1MVU5-F1
#
_entry.id   AF-A0AAV1MVU5-F1
#
_cell.length_a   1.000
_cell.length_b   1.000
_cell.length_c   1.000
_cell.angle_alpha   90.00
_cell.angle_beta   90.00
_cell.angle_gamma   90.00
#
_symmetry.space_group_name_H-M   'P 1'
#
loop_
_entity.id
_entity.type
_entity.pdbx_description
1 polymer ?
#
loop_
_entity_poly.entity_id
_entity_poly.type
_entity_poly.pdbx_seq_one_letter_code
_entity_poly.pdbx_strand_id
1 'polypeptide(L)'
;MRKSKISSSRKLGLKIRMLTVAAQMLDEEKDQKTNEREVALQDRVPPLNLSGLSLQELQDLCKELHHKLDVVDEDRYDIDLKVNKNEKEIENMRLKIIEIQSKFKKPTLRRVKISAEAMLSVLLGSKHKESIDFKANLKTVKKEEEKKEEVTDWRKNVEAMSGMDGRKKMFDASGN
;
A
#
# COMPACT_ATOMS: atom_id res chain seq x y z
N MET A 1 -6.85 -10.04 33.80
CA MET A 1 -7.21 -8.82 33.05
C MET A 1 -8.21 -8.01 33.87
N ARG A 2 -7.95 -6.73 34.14
CA ARG A 2 -8.89 -5.87 34.89
C ARG A 2 -10.18 -5.69 34.08
N LYS A 3 -11.35 -5.95 34.68
CA LYS A 3 -12.65 -5.68 34.04
C LYS A 3 -12.75 -4.19 33.71
N SER A 4 -13.15 -3.86 32.48
CA SER A 4 -13.33 -2.47 32.06
C SER A 4 -14.38 -1.79 32.94
N LYS A 5 -14.10 -0.58 33.44
CA LYS A 5 -15.03 0.20 34.27
C LYS A 5 -16.33 0.58 33.54
N ILE A 6 -16.36 0.48 32.20
CA ILE A 6 -17.51 0.84 31.37
C ILE A 6 -17.90 -0.37 30.52
N SER A 7 -19.15 -0.81 30.66
CA SER A 7 -19.74 -1.87 29.83
C SER A 7 -19.72 -1.52 28.33
N SER A 8 -19.55 -2.51 27.47
CA SER A 8 -19.66 -2.36 26.01
C SER A 8 -21.00 -1.74 25.59
N SER A 9 -22.09 -2.14 26.26
CA SER A 9 -23.44 -1.58 26.04
C SER A 9 -23.47 -0.07 26.27
N ARG A 10 -22.83 0.42 27.34
CA ARG A 10 -22.76 1.87 27.62
C ARG A 10 -21.98 2.61 26.54
N LYS A 11 -20.86 2.06 26.06
CA LYS A 11 -20.07 2.67 24.98
C LYS A 11 -20.87 2.76 23.67
N LEU A 12 -21.61 1.68 23.34
CA LEU A 12 -22.47 1.67 22.17
C LEU A 12 -23.59 2.71 22.29
N GLY A 13 -24.26 2.78 23.44
CA GLY A 13 -25.32 3.76 23.69
C GLY A 13 -24.83 5.20 23.57
N LEU A 14 -23.60 5.49 24.02
CA LEU A 14 -22.99 6.82 23.82
C LEU A 14 -22.69 7.09 22.35
N LYS A 15 -22.12 6.12 21.62
CA LYS A 15 -21.83 6.26 20.19
C LYS A 15 -23.09 6.54 19.37
N ILE A 16 -24.18 5.83 19.66
CA ILE A 16 -25.48 6.07 19.01
C ILE A 16 -25.94 7.50 19.26
N ARG A 17 -25.93 7.96 20.52
CA ARG A 17 -26.33 9.34 20.86
C ARG A 17 -25.48 10.38 20.15
N MET A 18 -24.16 10.19 20.09
CA MET A 18 -23.26 11.09 19.35
C MET A 18 -23.61 11.15 17.87
N LEU A 19 -23.88 10.00 17.23
CA LEU A 19 -24.26 9.96 15.82
C LEU A 19 -25.64 10.61 15.58
N THR A 20 -26.60 10.41 16.49
CA THR A 20 -27.91 11.06 16.40
C THR A 20 -27.78 12.58 16.44
N VAL A 21 -27.00 13.11 17.38
CA VAL A 21 -26.76 14.57 17.48
C VAL A 21 -26.00 15.08 16.25
N ALA A 22 -24.98 14.36 15.80
CA ALA A 22 -24.23 14.76 14.61
C ALA A 22 -25.10 14.78 13.33
N ALA A 23 -26.05 13.85 13.20
CA ALA A 23 -27.00 13.85 12.09
C ALA A 23 -27.94 15.06 12.15
N GLN A 24 -28.45 15.40 13.34
CA GLN A 24 -29.28 16.60 13.53
C GLN A 24 -28.51 17.87 13.18
N MET A 25 -27.29 18.03 13.68
CA MET A 25 -26.44 19.19 13.36
C MET A 25 -26.14 19.31 11.86
N LEU A 26 -25.95 18.17 11.18
CA LEU A 26 -25.72 18.16 9.73
C LEU A 26 -26.95 18.61 8.95
N ASP A 27 -28.15 18.25 9.39
CA ASP A 27 -29.38 18.69 8.74
C ASP A 27 -29.63 20.19 9.00
N GLU A 28 -29.41 20.67 10.22
CA GLU A 28 -29.44 22.10 10.55
C GLU A 28 -28.44 22.91 9.69
N GLU A 29 -27.21 22.42 9.52
CA GLU A 29 -26.20 23.07 8.68
C GLU A 29 -26.63 23.14 7.20
N LYS A 30 -27.28 22.10 6.67
CA LYS A 30 -27.80 22.11 5.29
C LYS A 30 -28.89 23.17 5.13
N ASP A 31 -29.83 23.23 6.06
CA ASP A 31 -30.93 24.21 6.02
C ASP A 31 -30.39 25.64 6.16
N GLN A 32 -29.41 25.85 7.04
CA GLN A 32 -28.72 27.12 7.14
C GLN A 32 -28.04 27.50 5.82
N LYS A 33 -27.33 26.57 5.19
CA LYS A 33 -26.64 26.81 3.92
C LYS A 33 -27.59 27.11 2.76
N THR A 34 -28.78 26.50 2.73
CA THR A 34 -29.80 26.85 1.73
C THR A 34 -30.34 28.26 1.95
N ASN A 35 -30.60 28.64 3.20
CA ASN A 35 -31.08 29.98 3.54
C ASN A 35 -30.02 31.05 3.21
N GLU A 36 -28.76 30.82 3.57
CA GLU A 36 -27.64 31.70 3.23
C GLU A 36 -27.49 31.86 1.72
N ARG A 37 -27.68 30.78 0.95
CA ARG A 37 -27.69 30.84 -0.51
C ARG A 37 -28.84 31.70 -1.04
N GLU A 38 -30.05 31.53 -0.51
CA GLU A 38 -31.21 32.34 -0.92
C GLU A 38 -31.00 33.82 -0.63
N VAL A 39 -30.52 34.16 0.57
CA VAL A 39 -30.20 35.54 0.96
C VAL A 39 -29.13 36.13 0.04
N ALA A 40 -28.05 35.39 -0.24
CA ALA A 40 -27.00 35.85 -1.12
C ALA A 40 -27.47 36.05 -2.57
N LEU A 41 -28.38 35.19 -3.06
CA LEU A 41 -28.95 35.33 -4.40
C LEU A 41 -29.93 36.50 -4.48
N GLN A 42 -30.70 36.77 -3.43
CA GLN A 42 -31.62 37.90 -3.39
C GLN A 42 -30.89 39.24 -3.45
N ASP A 43 -29.72 39.34 -2.82
CA ASP A 43 -28.86 40.53 -2.87
C ASP A 43 -28.17 40.69 -4.23
N ARG A 44 -27.59 39.60 -4.77
CA ARG A 44 -26.83 39.63 -6.03
C ARG A 44 -27.70 39.71 -7.28
N VAL A 45 -28.88 39.10 -7.24
CA VAL A 45 -29.80 38.96 -8.38
C VAL A 45 -31.21 39.33 -7.91
N PRO A 46 -31.46 40.63 -7.61
CA PRO A 46 -32.79 41.08 -7.23
C PRO A 46 -33.77 40.88 -8.39
N PRO A 47 -35.08 40.69 -8.10
CA PRO A 47 -36.10 40.58 -9.13
C PRO A 47 -36.11 41.80 -10.06
N LEU A 48 -36.17 41.54 -11.37
CA LEU A 48 -36.21 42.61 -12.37
C LEU A 48 -37.55 43.33 -12.31
N ASN A 49 -37.50 44.65 -12.10
CA ASN A 49 -38.66 45.52 -12.27
C ASN A 49 -38.58 46.22 -13.63
N LEU A 50 -39.40 45.77 -14.57
CA LEU A 50 -39.44 46.33 -15.93
C LEU A 50 -40.55 47.38 -16.11
N SER A 51 -41.39 47.57 -15.10
CA SER A 51 -42.53 48.49 -15.19
C SER A 51 -42.07 49.94 -15.17
N GLY A 52 -42.63 50.76 -16.06
CA GLY A 52 -42.32 52.20 -16.14
C GLY A 52 -41.01 52.56 -16.82
N LEU A 53 -40.23 51.57 -17.30
CA LEU A 53 -39.02 51.83 -18.10
C LEU A 53 -39.41 52.27 -19.53
N SER A 54 -38.69 53.27 -20.03
CA SER A 54 -38.71 53.65 -21.44
C SER A 54 -37.98 52.61 -22.30
N LEU A 55 -38.19 52.67 -23.63
CA LEU A 55 -37.51 51.78 -24.58
C LEU A 55 -35.98 51.89 -24.47
N GLN A 56 -35.45 53.09 -24.27
CA GLN A 56 -34.01 53.33 -24.18
C GLN A 56 -33.45 52.68 -22.91
N GLU A 57 -34.08 52.90 -21.76
CA GLU A 57 -33.65 52.30 -20.48
C GLU A 57 -33.70 50.77 -20.54
N LEU A 58 -34.70 50.19 -21.22
CA LEU A 58 -34.78 48.75 -21.41
C LEU A 58 -33.65 48.22 -22.28
N GLN A 59 -33.28 48.93 -23.36
CA GLN A 59 -32.14 48.55 -24.20
C GLN A 59 -30.82 48.63 -23.44
N ASP A 60 -30.64 49.64 -22.60
CA ASP A 60 -29.42 49.81 -21.81
C ASP A 60 -29.31 48.75 -20.71
N LEU A 61 -30.43 48.42 -20.04
CA LEU A 61 -30.50 47.30 -19.11
C LEU A 61 -30.13 45.96 -19.77
N CYS A 62 -30.63 45.69 -20.98
CA CYS A 62 -30.27 44.48 -21.72
C CYS A 62 -28.76 44.38 -22.01
N LYS A 63 -28.13 45.49 -22.39
CA LYS A 63 -26.67 45.54 -22.62
C LYS A 63 -25.90 45.34 -21.31
N GLU A 64 -26.34 45.95 -20.23
CA GLU A 64 -25.72 45.79 -18.90
C GLU A 64 -25.81 44.35 -18.42
N LEU A 65 -26.98 43.71 -18.51
CA LEU A 65 -27.17 42.31 -18.15
C LEU A 65 -26.30 41.39 -19.01
N HIS A 66 -26.21 41.65 -20.31
CA HIS A 66 -25.37 40.86 -21.21
C HIS A 66 -23.89 40.94 -20.79
N HIS A 67 -23.38 42.14 -20.52
CA HIS A 67 -22.00 42.30 -20.04
C HIS A 67 -21.77 41.62 -18.68
N LYS A 68 -22.73 41.71 -17.75
CA LYS A 68 -22.64 41.02 -16.46
C LYS A 68 -22.59 39.50 -16.62
N LEU A 69 -23.28 38.92 -17.61
CA LEU A 69 -23.22 37.48 -17.87
C LEU A 69 -21.79 37.04 -18.23
N ASP A 70 -21.09 37.79 -19.07
CA ASP A 70 -19.71 37.46 -19.45
C ASP A 70 -18.79 37.44 -18.23
N VAL A 71 -18.86 38.47 -17.38
CA VAL A 71 -18.05 38.57 -16.16
C VAL A 71 -18.38 37.45 -15.17
N VAL A 72 -19.66 37.17 -14.95
CA VAL A 72 -20.09 36.12 -14.02
C VAL A 72 -19.72 34.73 -14.54
N ASP A 73 -19.74 34.50 -15.84
CA ASP A 73 -19.33 33.22 -16.41
C ASP A 73 -17.82 32.99 -16.28
N GLU A 74 -17.01 34.04 -16.45
CA GLU A 74 -15.58 34.00 -16.16
C GLU A 74 -15.31 33.67 -14.69
N ASP A 75 -15.96 34.36 -13.75
CA ASP A 75 -15.85 34.08 -12.32
C ASP A 75 -16.27 32.63 -11.98
N ARG A 76 -17.37 32.16 -12.59
CA ARG A 76 -17.87 30.79 -12.44
C ARG A 76 -16.82 29.79 -12.92
N TYR A 77 -16.20 30.04 -14.07
CA TYR A 77 -15.17 29.18 -14.63
C TYR A 77 -13.95 29.10 -13.71
N ASP A 78 -13.48 30.23 -13.19
CA ASP A 78 -12.35 30.29 -12.27
C ASP A 78 -12.61 29.55 -10.96
N ILE A 79 -13.82 29.68 -10.41
CA ILE A 79 -14.23 28.93 -9.22
C ILE A 79 -14.27 27.43 -9.51
N ASP A 80 -14.85 27.02 -10.64
CA ASP A 80 -14.92 25.61 -11.04
C ASP A 80 -13.53 24.99 -11.19
N LEU A 81 -12.58 25.72 -11.80
CA LEU A 81 -11.19 25.30 -11.89
C LEU A 81 -10.54 25.10 -10.51
N LYS A 82 -10.82 25.98 -9.53
CA LYS A 82 -10.31 25.84 -8.16
C LYS A 82 -10.91 24.62 -7.47
N VAL A 83 -12.22 24.38 -7.61
CA VAL A 83 -12.90 23.19 -7.08
C VAL A 83 -12.31 21.92 -7.68
N ASN A 84 -12.14 21.87 -9.00
CA ASN A 84 -11.58 20.72 -9.71
C ASN A 84 -10.14 20.40 -9.27
N LYS A 85 -9.31 21.43 -9.03
CA LYS A 85 -7.97 21.24 -8.46
C LYS A 85 -8.03 20.59 -7.08
N ASN A 86 -8.92 21.06 -6.21
CA ASN A 86 -9.11 20.50 -4.88
C ASN A 86 -9.62 19.05 -4.95
N GLU A 87 -10.55 18.74 -5.85
CA GLU A 87 -11.05 17.37 -6.05
C GLU A 87 -9.94 16.42 -6.48
N LYS A 88 -9.09 16.83 -7.44
CA LYS A 88 -7.92 16.05 -7.87
C LYS A 88 -6.94 15.82 -6.73
N GLU A 89 -6.71 16.83 -5.90
CA GLU A 89 -5.82 16.71 -4.74
C GLU A 89 -6.40 15.74 -3.70
N ILE A 90 -7.69 15.84 -3.40
CA ILE A 90 -8.40 14.91 -2.51
C ILE A 90 -8.30 13.48 -3.03
N GLU A 91 -8.51 13.26 -4.33
CA GLU A 91 -8.41 11.93 -4.93
C GLU A 91 -6.99 11.37 -4.84
N ASN A 92 -5.97 12.18 -5.15
CA ASN A 92 -4.59 11.79 -4.97
C ASN A 92 -4.26 11.45 -3.51
N MET A 93 -4.76 12.22 -2.55
CA MET A 93 -4.60 11.93 -1.13
C MET A 93 -5.30 10.63 -0.72
N ARG A 94 -6.51 10.37 -1.23
CA ARG A 94 -7.23 9.11 -1.00
C ARG A 94 -6.43 7.90 -1.50
N LEU A 95 -5.85 7.99 -2.70
CA LEU A 95 -4.98 6.94 -3.25
C LEU A 95 -3.76 6.69 -2.35
N LYS A 96 -3.09 7.75 -1.88
CA LYS A 96 -1.97 7.63 -0.93
C LYS A 96 -2.39 6.98 0.38
N ILE A 97 -3.56 7.32 0.93
CA ILE A 97 -4.11 6.67 2.13
C ILE A 97 -4.31 5.17 1.88
N ILE A 98 -4.88 4.79 0.74
CA ILE A 98 -5.08 3.38 0.38
C ILE A 98 -3.73 2.64 0.26
N GLU A 99 -2.74 3.26 -0.38
CA GLU A 99 -1.39 2.69 -0.53
C GLU A 99 -0.71 2.49 0.83
N ILE A 100 -0.77 3.47 1.73
CA ILE A 100 -0.23 3.36 3.08
C ILE A 100 -0.98 2.26 3.85
N GLN A 101 -2.31 2.26 3.81
CA GLN A 101 -3.11 1.22 4.46
C GLN A 101 -2.80 -0.17 3.91
N SER A 102 -2.55 -0.33 2.62
CA SER A 102 -2.23 -1.64 2.03
C SER A 102 -0.82 -2.10 2.41
N LYS A 103 0.17 -1.20 2.44
CA LYS A 103 1.56 -1.50 2.88
C LYS A 103 1.65 -1.87 4.35
N PHE A 104 0.86 -1.23 5.21
CA PHE A 104 0.90 -1.43 6.67
C PHE A 104 -0.24 -2.28 7.23
N LYS A 105 -1.03 -2.96 6.37
CA LYS A 105 -1.99 -3.96 6.83
C LYS A 105 -1.23 -5.06 7.57
N LYS A 106 -1.36 -5.06 8.90
CA LYS A 106 -0.82 -6.12 9.77
C LYS A 106 -1.25 -7.46 9.16
N PRO A 107 -0.31 -8.37 8.80
CA PRO A 107 -0.67 -9.66 8.26
C PRO A 107 -1.69 -10.31 9.18
N THR A 108 -2.80 -10.78 8.62
CA THR A 108 -3.81 -11.48 9.41
C THR A 108 -3.12 -12.71 10.00
N LEU A 109 -3.01 -12.77 11.34
CA LEU A 109 -2.48 -13.94 12.03
C LEU A 109 -3.43 -15.09 11.75
N ARG A 110 -3.10 -15.89 10.73
CA ARG A 110 -3.84 -17.12 10.44
C ARG A 110 -3.60 -18.06 11.60
N ARG A 111 -4.68 -18.67 12.11
CA ARG A 111 -4.56 -19.79 13.05
C ARG A 111 -3.96 -20.95 12.28
N VAL A 112 -2.63 -21.07 12.32
CA VAL A 112 -1.92 -22.22 11.75
C VAL A 112 -2.32 -23.42 12.60
N LYS A 113 -3.05 -24.36 11.99
CA LYS A 113 -3.27 -25.67 12.63
C LYS A 113 -1.90 -26.35 12.73
N ILE A 114 -1.64 -27.00 13.86
CA ILE A 114 -0.42 -27.81 14.05
C ILE A 114 -0.27 -28.72 12.82
N SER A 115 0.89 -28.65 12.15
CA SER A 115 1.12 -29.45 10.94
C SER A 115 1.01 -30.93 11.27
N ALA A 116 0.62 -31.75 10.29
CA ALA A 116 0.55 -33.20 10.48
C ALA A 116 1.89 -33.75 11.01
N GLU A 117 3.02 -33.24 10.52
CA GLU A 117 4.36 -33.61 10.99
C GLU A 117 4.61 -33.22 12.45
N ALA A 118 4.23 -32.01 12.87
CA ALA A 118 4.37 -31.59 14.27
C ALA A 118 3.44 -32.39 15.20
N MET A 119 2.24 -32.72 14.74
CA MET A 119 1.30 -33.56 15.48
C MET A 119 1.81 -35.01 15.58
N LEU A 120 2.33 -35.57 14.49
CA LEU A 120 2.90 -36.92 14.45
C LEU A 120 4.18 -37.02 15.30
N SER A 121 5.05 -36.02 15.26
CA SER A 121 6.26 -35.96 16.11
C SER A 121 5.90 -35.97 17.60
N VAL A 122 4.83 -35.26 17.99
CA VAL A 122 4.33 -35.26 19.38
C VAL A 122 3.66 -36.59 19.75
N LEU A 123 2.88 -37.19 18.84
CA LEU A 123 2.13 -38.44 19.12
C LEU A 123 2.99 -39.71 19.05
N LEU A 124 3.98 -39.75 18.16
CA LEU A 124 4.78 -40.95 17.86
C LEU A 124 6.22 -40.87 18.39
N GLY A 125 6.63 -39.71 18.91
CA GLY A 125 7.97 -39.49 19.44
C GLY A 125 9.05 -39.71 18.38
N SER A 126 10.24 -40.15 18.81
CA SER A 126 11.42 -40.33 17.94
C SER A 126 11.33 -41.46 16.91
N LYS A 127 10.23 -42.23 16.87
CA LYS A 127 10.12 -43.44 16.05
C LYS A 127 9.83 -43.17 14.57
N HIS A 128 9.33 -42.00 14.19
CA HIS A 128 9.11 -41.61 12.79
C HIS A 128 9.79 -40.27 12.55
N LYS A 129 11.06 -40.33 12.15
CA LYS A 129 11.89 -39.17 11.83
C LYS A 129 12.24 -39.17 10.34
N GLU A 130 11.28 -39.47 9.49
CA GLU A 130 11.40 -39.23 8.05
C GLU A 130 10.90 -37.81 7.80
N SER A 131 11.82 -36.88 7.52
CA SER A 131 11.44 -35.55 7.04
C SER A 131 10.67 -35.73 5.74
N ILE A 132 9.44 -35.24 5.67
CA ILE A 132 8.63 -35.27 4.43
C ILE A 132 9.16 -34.15 3.54
N ASP A 133 10.39 -34.31 3.08
CA ASP A 133 11.00 -33.44 2.09
C ASP A 133 10.64 -34.02 0.73
N PHE A 134 9.87 -33.29 -0.07
CA PHE A 134 9.49 -33.72 -1.43
C PHE A 134 10.72 -34.09 -2.27
N LYS A 135 11.86 -33.45 -1.96
CA LYS A 135 13.15 -33.67 -2.60
C LYS A 135 13.87 -34.94 -2.13
N ALA A 136 13.54 -35.48 -0.94
CA ALA A 136 14.18 -36.67 -0.40
C ALA A 136 13.80 -37.96 -1.16
N ASN A 137 12.61 -37.98 -1.80
CA ASN A 137 12.15 -39.10 -2.64
C ASN A 137 12.50 -38.97 -4.13
N LEU A 138 13.15 -37.88 -4.54
CA LEU A 138 13.67 -37.75 -5.90
C LEU A 138 15.03 -38.45 -5.97
N LYS A 139 15.17 -39.42 -6.90
CA LYS A 139 16.47 -40.08 -7.16
C LYS A 139 17.50 -39.04 -7.58
N THR A 140 18.43 -38.70 -6.70
CA THR A 140 19.64 -37.99 -7.09
C THR A 140 20.49 -38.93 -7.95
N VAL A 141 20.68 -38.60 -9.23
CA VAL A 141 21.71 -39.26 -10.04
C VAL A 141 23.04 -38.98 -9.34
N LYS A 142 23.65 -40.02 -8.75
CA LYS A 142 25.01 -39.93 -8.23
C LYS A 142 25.92 -39.62 -9.41
N LYS A 143 26.35 -38.37 -9.53
CA LYS A 143 27.52 -38.04 -10.33
C LYS A 143 28.68 -38.71 -9.61
N GLU A 144 29.28 -39.73 -10.22
CA GLU A 144 30.52 -40.31 -9.71
C GLU A 144 31.51 -39.17 -9.46
N GLU A 145 32.15 -39.18 -8.29
CA GLU A 145 33.21 -38.23 -7.97
C GLU A 145 34.38 -38.50 -8.92
N GLU A 146 34.40 -37.76 -10.03
CA GLU A 146 35.62 -37.53 -10.79
C GLU A 146 36.61 -36.88 -9.82
N LYS A 147 37.64 -37.64 -9.44
CA LYS A 147 38.69 -37.22 -8.52
C LYS A 147 39.15 -35.82 -8.94
N LYS A 148 38.87 -34.82 -8.10
CA LYS A 148 39.46 -33.50 -8.24
C LYS A 148 40.96 -33.68 -8.00
N GLU A 149 41.72 -33.85 -9.08
CA GLU A 149 43.15 -33.55 -9.05
C GLU A 149 43.28 -32.09 -8.61
N GLU A 150 43.90 -31.92 -7.46
CA GLU A 150 44.25 -30.66 -6.86
C GLU A 150 45.18 -29.95 -7.87
N VAL A 151 44.62 -29.03 -8.66
CA VAL A 151 45.40 -28.17 -9.57
C VAL A 151 46.26 -27.26 -8.70
N THR A 152 47.40 -27.81 -8.30
CA THR A 152 48.48 -27.09 -7.64
C THR A 152 49.11 -26.15 -8.67
N ASP A 153 49.25 -24.89 -8.26
CA ASP A 153 49.79 -23.77 -9.01
C ASP A 153 50.96 -24.18 -9.94
N TRP A 154 50.77 -24.06 -11.26
CA TRP A 154 51.73 -24.51 -12.28
C TRP A 154 53.14 -23.94 -12.11
N ARG A 155 53.31 -22.87 -11.32
CA ARG A 155 54.62 -22.32 -10.94
C ARG A 155 55.47 -23.25 -10.08
N LYS A 156 54.89 -24.11 -9.23
CA LYS A 156 55.66 -24.96 -8.30
C LYS A 156 56.35 -26.15 -8.97
N ASN A 157 55.84 -26.64 -10.09
CA ASN A 157 56.39 -27.82 -10.77
C ASN A 157 57.71 -27.52 -11.52
N VAL A 158 57.93 -26.25 -11.90
CA VAL A 158 59.11 -25.84 -12.69
C VAL A 158 60.35 -25.61 -11.80
N GLU A 159 60.18 -25.12 -10.58
CA GLU A 159 61.30 -24.92 -9.63
C GLU A 159 61.87 -26.25 -9.08
N ALA A 160 61.07 -27.31 -9.02
CA ALA A 160 61.51 -28.61 -8.53
C ALA A 160 62.52 -29.33 -9.46
N MET A 161 62.64 -28.91 -10.72
CA MET A 161 63.58 -29.50 -11.68
C MET A 161 64.98 -28.85 -11.71
N SER A 162 65.28 -27.88 -10.84
CA SER A 162 66.52 -27.09 -10.94
C SER A 162 67.68 -27.52 -10.00
N GLY A 163 67.64 -28.66 -9.30
CA GLY A 163 68.54 -28.83 -8.15
C GLY A 163 69.02 -30.22 -7.73
N MET A 164 68.94 -31.26 -8.55
CA MET A 164 69.49 -32.59 -8.17
C MET A 164 70.70 -32.97 -9.03
N ASP A 165 71.79 -32.26 -8.73
CA ASP A 165 73.16 -32.57 -9.09
C ASP A 165 73.73 -33.55 -8.03
N GLY A 166 73.91 -34.82 -8.37
CA GLY A 166 74.44 -35.82 -7.42
C GLY A 166 74.29 -37.29 -7.85
N ARG A 167 75.42 -38.02 -7.89
CA ARG A 167 75.59 -39.36 -8.47
C ARG A 167 75.40 -40.52 -7.46
N LYS A 168 74.61 -41.53 -7.87
CA LYS A 168 74.69 -43.00 -7.53
C LYS A 168 74.35 -43.43 -6.08
N LYS A 169 73.82 -44.64 -5.82
CA LYS A 169 74.32 -45.98 -6.19
C LYS A 169 73.19 -47.03 -6.11
N MET A 170 73.19 -48.00 -7.03
CA MET A 170 72.35 -49.22 -7.02
C MET A 170 73.11 -50.36 -6.33
N PHE A 171 72.40 -51.25 -5.63
CA PHE A 171 72.84 -52.61 -5.31
C PHE A 171 71.65 -53.56 -5.30
N ASP A 172 71.74 -54.63 -6.10
CA ASP A 172 70.90 -55.83 -6.07
C ASP A 172 71.50 -56.86 -5.11
N ALA A 173 70.65 -57.64 -4.43
CA ALA A 173 71.02 -58.92 -3.83
C ALA A 173 69.83 -59.89 -3.87
N SER A 174 69.99 -60.96 -4.66
CA SER A 174 69.15 -62.16 -4.69
C SER A 174 69.38 -63.06 -3.47
N GLY A 175 68.39 -63.90 -3.15
CA GLY A 175 68.62 -65.26 -2.62
C GLY A 175 68.14 -65.53 -1.18
N ASN A 176 66.95 -66.07 -1.01
CA ASN A 176 66.66 -67.50 -0.76
C ASN A 176 65.19 -67.68 -0.34
#